data_AF-A0A966HME1-F1
#
_entry.id   AF-A0A966HME1-F1
#
_cell.length_a   1.000
_cell.length_b   1.000
_cell.length_c   1.000
_cell.angle_alpha   90.00
_cell.angle_beta   90.00
_cell.angle_gamma   90.00
#
_symmetry.space_group_name_H-M   'P 1'
#
loop_
_entity.id
_entity.type
_entity.pdbx_description
1 polymer ?
#
loop_
_entity_poly.entity_id
_entity_poly.type
_entity_poly.pdbx_seq_one_letter_code
_entity_poly.pdbx_strand_id
1 'polypeptide(L)'
;MKNFKGILNPFYGKKHTDITKNKISNANKGRTPWNKGIKHEAIIGDKNPAKRPEVRAKLKNRIITEETRAKLRLVSKGIMRSDEFKLKVSNSKMGVPNPKVAGEKSNFWKGGISKENQKVKNSLDYAQFIRQVYLRDKYTCIKCKQVGGKLNVHHIENFSQVVEKRTCISNGITMCLKCHRKFHKKYGYQNNNNLQMQEYLIN
;
A
#
# COMPACT_ATOMS: atom_id res chain seq x y z
N MET A 1 -7.63 -35.62 39.11
CA MET A 1 -7.01 -34.35 39.54
C MET A 1 -8.12 -33.37 39.91
N LYS A 2 -8.06 -32.72 41.09
CA LYS A 2 -9.04 -31.71 41.51
C LYS A 2 -8.91 -30.47 40.61
N ASN A 3 -9.99 -30.10 39.91
CA ASN A 3 -10.03 -28.91 39.05
C ASN A 3 -10.28 -27.66 39.90
N PHE A 4 -9.20 -27.07 40.43
CA PHE A 4 -9.27 -25.81 41.16
C PHE A 4 -9.61 -24.66 40.19
N LYS A 5 -10.74 -23.99 40.43
CA LYS A 5 -11.22 -22.84 39.65
C LYS A 5 -11.44 -21.64 40.55
N GLY A 6 -11.40 -20.43 39.98
CA GLY A 6 -11.62 -19.19 40.71
C GLY A 6 -10.61 -19.04 41.86
N ILE A 7 -11.07 -18.56 43.01
CA ILE A 7 -10.23 -18.26 44.18
C ILE A 7 -9.51 -19.50 44.76
N LEU A 8 -10.01 -20.70 44.45
CA LEU A 8 -9.40 -21.95 44.88
C LEU A 8 -8.17 -22.32 44.04
N ASN A 9 -7.94 -21.65 42.90
CA ASN A 9 -6.73 -21.83 42.11
C ASN A 9 -5.56 -21.08 42.79
N PRO A 10 -4.43 -21.75 43.14
CA PRO A 10 -3.26 -21.12 43.77
C PRO A 10 -2.63 -19.96 42.99
N PHE A 11 -2.98 -19.82 41.71
CA PHE A 11 -2.53 -18.77 40.81
C PHE A 11 -3.59 -17.69 40.55
N TYR A 12 -4.76 -17.79 41.17
CA TYR A 12 -5.82 -16.79 41.02
C TYR A 12 -5.35 -15.42 41.54
N GLY A 13 -5.50 -14.38 40.72
CA GLY A 13 -5.08 -13.01 41.04
C GLY A 13 -3.58 -12.73 40.95
N LYS A 14 -2.71 -13.76 40.84
CA LYS A 14 -1.26 -13.55 40.68
C LYS A 14 -0.94 -13.09 39.26
N LYS A 15 -0.18 -11.99 39.13
CA LYS A 15 0.34 -11.50 37.85
C LYS A 15 1.84 -11.73 37.78
N HIS A 16 2.33 -12.15 36.62
CA HIS A 16 3.77 -12.20 36.38
C HIS A 16 4.41 -10.81 36.49
N THR A 17 5.63 -10.76 36.99
CA THR A 17 6.46 -9.55 36.95
C THR A 17 6.80 -9.19 35.50
N ASP A 18 7.12 -7.93 35.24
CA ASP A 18 7.45 -7.48 33.88
C ASP A 18 8.75 -8.13 33.37
N ILE A 19 9.70 -8.44 34.26
CA ILE A 19 10.89 -9.24 33.93
C ILE A 19 10.48 -10.61 33.39
N THR A 20 9.58 -11.31 34.09
CA THR A 20 9.11 -12.63 33.65
C THR A 20 8.33 -12.56 32.34
N LYS A 21 7.46 -11.55 32.18
CA LYS A 21 6.75 -11.32 30.90
C LYS A 21 7.73 -11.10 29.74
N ASN A 22 8.78 -10.31 29.96
CA ASN A 22 9.80 -10.05 28.94
C ASN A 22 10.59 -11.30 28.58
N LYS A 23 10.99 -12.12 29.56
CA LYS A 23 11.65 -13.42 29.33
C LYS A 23 10.79 -14.34 28.47
N ILE A 24 9.51 -14.49 28.80
CA ILE A 24 8.55 -15.32 28.04
C ILE A 24 8.34 -14.77 26.62
N SER A 25 8.22 -13.44 26.48
CA SER A 25 8.06 -12.77 25.18
C SER A 25 9.26 -13.04 24.27
N ASN A 26 10.48 -12.85 24.79
CA ASN A 26 11.70 -13.10 24.02
C ASN A 26 11.86 -14.57 23.62
N ALA A 27 11.54 -15.51 24.50
CA ALA A 27 11.59 -16.94 24.19
C ALA A 27 10.60 -17.38 23.10
N ASN A 28 9.49 -16.65 22.93
CA ASN A 28 8.45 -16.95 21.95
C ASN A 28 8.57 -16.15 20.65
N LYS A 29 9.43 -15.12 20.58
CA LYS A 29 9.66 -14.37 19.34
C LYS A 29 10.13 -15.32 18.23
N GLY A 30 9.51 -15.20 17.06
CA GLY A 30 9.82 -16.02 15.89
C GLY A 30 9.18 -17.41 15.86
N ARG A 31 8.60 -17.90 16.98
CA ARG A 31 7.87 -19.16 16.97
C ARG A 31 6.56 -19.00 16.21
N THR A 32 6.28 -19.96 15.32
CA THR A 32 4.96 -20.07 14.68
C THR A 32 3.99 -20.73 15.65
N PRO A 33 2.87 -20.08 16.01
CA PRO A 33 1.83 -20.71 16.83
C PRO A 33 1.26 -21.95 16.15
N TRP A 34 0.93 -22.98 16.93
CA TRP A 34 0.39 -24.26 16.43
C TRP A 34 -0.92 -24.10 15.64
N ASN A 35 -1.68 -23.03 15.88
CA ASN A 35 -2.93 -22.73 15.20
C ASN A 35 -2.76 -21.83 13.97
N LYS A 36 -1.54 -21.38 13.65
CA LYS A 36 -1.30 -20.50 12.51
C LYS A 36 -1.61 -21.23 11.21
N GLY A 37 -2.59 -20.73 10.46
CA GLY A 37 -3.03 -21.33 9.20
C GLY A 37 -4.16 -22.35 9.35
N ILE A 38 -4.51 -22.76 10.57
CA ILE A 38 -5.68 -23.62 10.80
C ILE A 38 -6.95 -22.79 10.57
N LYS A 39 -7.83 -23.30 9.69
CA LYS A 39 -9.15 -22.72 9.44
C LYS A 39 -10.15 -23.25 10.46
N HIS A 40 -10.60 -22.39 11.36
CA HIS A 40 -11.71 -22.71 12.24
C HIS A 40 -13.04 -22.46 11.53
N GLU A 41 -13.64 -23.51 10.95
CA GLU A 41 -14.86 -23.38 10.15
C GLU A 41 -16.01 -22.67 10.88
N ALA A 42 -16.12 -22.87 12.20
CA ALA A 42 -17.15 -22.26 13.04
C ALA A 42 -17.09 -20.72 13.09
N ILE A 43 -15.96 -20.10 12.72
CA ILE A 43 -15.77 -18.64 12.79
C ILE A 43 -15.49 -18.01 11.41
N ILE A 44 -15.57 -18.80 10.33
CA ILE A 44 -15.30 -18.36 8.97
C ILE A 44 -16.61 -18.22 8.20
N GLY A 45 -16.61 -17.31 7.21
CA GLY A 45 -17.73 -17.18 6.28
C GLY A 45 -19.02 -16.82 6.99
N ASP A 46 -20.12 -17.44 6.60
CA ASP A 46 -21.46 -17.15 7.14
C ASP A 46 -21.79 -17.96 8.40
N LYS A 47 -20.98 -18.98 8.71
CA LYS A 47 -21.06 -19.75 9.96
C LYS A 47 -20.62 -18.92 11.18
N ASN A 48 -19.89 -17.82 10.97
CA ASN A 48 -19.40 -16.96 12.04
C ASN A 48 -20.57 -16.40 12.89
N PRO A 49 -20.63 -16.68 14.21
CA PRO A 49 -21.69 -16.20 15.09
C PRO A 49 -21.88 -14.68 15.07
N ALA A 50 -20.80 -13.91 14.83
CA ALA A 50 -20.86 -12.45 14.74
C ALA A 50 -21.60 -11.94 13.48
N LYS A 51 -21.79 -12.78 12.47
CA LYS A 51 -22.57 -12.46 11.27
C LYS A 51 -24.06 -12.76 11.41
N ARG A 52 -24.48 -13.48 12.46
CA ARG A 52 -25.89 -13.80 12.67
C ARG A 52 -26.74 -12.53 12.72
N PRO A 53 -27.93 -12.50 12.08
CA PRO A 53 -28.76 -11.31 12.01
C PRO A 53 -29.04 -10.70 13.38
N GLU A 54 -29.36 -11.51 14.39
CA GLU A 54 -29.66 -11.02 15.74
C GLU A 54 -28.45 -10.35 16.41
N VAL A 55 -27.24 -10.89 16.19
CA VAL A 55 -26.00 -10.33 16.73
C VAL A 55 -25.64 -9.04 16.01
N ARG A 56 -25.76 -9.01 14.68
CA ARG A 56 -25.53 -7.81 13.88
C ARG A 56 -26.48 -6.68 14.24
N ALA A 57 -27.76 -6.97 14.45
CA ALA A 57 -28.75 -5.98 14.87
C ALA A 57 -28.37 -5.32 16.20
N LYS A 58 -27.95 -6.12 17.20
CA LYS A 58 -27.46 -5.61 18.49
C LYS A 58 -26.20 -4.76 18.36
N LEU A 59 -25.28 -5.13 17.48
CA LEU A 59 -24.04 -4.39 17.26
C LEU A 59 -24.23 -3.09 16.46
N LYS A 60 -25.20 -3.04 15.53
CA LYS A 60 -25.43 -1.91 14.62
C LYS A 60 -25.68 -0.59 15.36
N ASN A 61 -26.40 -0.65 16.48
CA ASN A 61 -26.78 0.53 17.27
C ASN A 61 -25.92 0.71 18.52
N ARG A 62 -24.80 -0.02 18.63
CA ARG A 62 -23.92 0.09 19.80
C ARG A 62 -23.22 1.44 19.80
N ILE A 63 -23.59 2.30 20.74
CA ILE A 63 -22.89 3.56 20.99
C ILE A 63 -21.61 3.24 21.78
N ILE A 64 -20.47 3.67 21.25
CA ILE A 64 -19.18 3.61 21.95
C ILE A 64 -19.11 4.82 22.88
N THR A 65 -18.87 4.59 24.17
CA THR A 65 -18.70 5.69 25.14
C THR A 65 -17.48 6.54 24.79
N GLU A 66 -17.54 7.85 25.09
CA GLU A 66 -16.40 8.75 24.86
C GLU A 66 -15.13 8.27 25.57
N GLU A 67 -15.26 7.70 26.77
CA GLU A 67 -14.14 7.12 27.50
C GLU A 67 -13.49 5.96 26.71
N THR A 68 -14.30 5.05 26.15
CA THR A 68 -13.79 3.94 25.32
C THR A 68 -13.12 4.47 24.05
N ARG A 69 -13.72 5.47 23.40
CA ARG A 69 -13.15 6.10 22.20
C ARG A 69 -11.82 6.79 22.51
N ALA A 70 -11.72 7.49 23.63
CA ALA A 70 -10.50 8.11 24.11
C ALA A 70 -9.40 7.07 24.35
N LYS A 71 -9.70 5.96 25.02
CA LYS A 71 -8.76 4.84 25.22
C LYS A 71 -8.24 4.28 23.90
N LEU A 72 -9.14 4.01 22.94
CA LEU A 72 -8.75 3.51 21.61
C LEU A 72 -7.88 4.52 20.83
N ARG A 73 -8.20 5.82 20.93
CA ARG A 73 -7.42 6.89 20.31
C ARG A 73 -6.03 6.98 20.93
N LEU A 74 -5.92 6.93 22.26
CA LEU A 74 -4.63 6.96 22.96
C LEU A 74 -3.73 5.80 22.56
N VAL A 75 -4.28 4.58 22.46
CA VAL A 75 -3.53 3.40 21.99
C VAL A 75 -2.98 3.62 20.58
N SER A 76 -3.76 4.21 19.67
CA SER A 76 -3.36 4.39 18.27
C SER A 76 -2.45 5.60 18.04
N LYS A 77 -2.49 6.59 18.95
CA LYS A 77 -1.78 7.85 18.80
C LYS A 77 -0.27 7.62 18.82
N GLY A 78 0.42 8.05 17.77
CA GLY A 78 1.87 7.95 17.66
C GLY A 78 2.41 6.58 17.24
N ILE A 79 1.55 5.56 17.06
CA ILE A 79 2.00 4.27 16.51
C ILE A 79 2.34 4.45 15.03
N MET A 80 3.63 4.54 14.73
CA MET A 80 4.13 4.46 13.36
C MET A 80 4.13 3.00 12.90
N ARG A 81 3.50 2.74 11.75
CA ARG A 81 3.50 1.41 11.14
C ARG A 81 4.89 1.08 10.59
N SER A 82 5.27 -0.19 10.65
CA SER A 82 6.51 -0.68 10.04
C SER A 82 6.48 -0.48 8.53
N ASP A 83 7.66 -0.33 7.92
CA ASP A 83 7.78 -0.16 6.48
C ASP A 83 7.30 -1.40 5.72
N GLU A 84 7.49 -2.59 6.29
CA GLU A 84 6.93 -3.83 5.77
C GLU A 84 5.40 -3.79 5.71
N PHE A 85 4.72 -3.27 6.75
CA PHE A 85 3.27 -3.13 6.75
C PHE A 85 2.81 -2.14 5.69
N LYS A 86 3.46 -0.97 5.59
CA LYS A 86 3.16 0.04 4.57
C LYS A 86 3.31 -0.55 3.17
N LEU A 87 4.38 -1.32 2.94
CA LEU A 87 4.66 -1.97 1.67
C LEU A 87 3.59 -3.01 1.31
N LYS A 88 3.21 -3.88 2.26
CA LYS A 88 2.14 -4.86 2.06
C LYS A 88 0.81 -4.22 1.67
N VAL A 89 0.42 -3.16 2.38
CA VAL A 89 -0.81 -2.40 2.06
C VAL A 89 -0.71 -1.69 0.72
N SER A 90 0.45 -1.12 0.39
CA SER A 90 0.68 -0.50 -0.92
C SER A 90 0.50 -1.53 -2.03
N ASN A 91 1.20 -2.66 -1.94
CA ASN A 91 1.18 -3.72 -2.95
C ASN A 91 -0.22 -4.31 -3.14
N SER A 92 -1.00 -4.48 -2.06
CA SER A 92 -2.37 -5.01 -2.18
C SER A 92 -3.35 -4.05 -2.85
N LYS A 93 -3.06 -2.73 -2.84
CA LYS A 93 -3.89 -1.72 -3.48
C LYS A 93 -3.43 -1.35 -4.89
N MET A 94 -2.20 -1.67 -5.27
CA MET A 94 -1.69 -1.31 -6.60
C MET A 94 -2.52 -1.99 -7.69
N GLY A 95 -3.01 -1.19 -8.66
CA GLY A 95 -3.82 -1.66 -9.78
C GLY A 95 -5.22 -2.15 -9.42
N VAL A 96 -5.65 -2.06 -8.16
CA VAL A 96 -7.02 -2.42 -7.76
C VAL A 96 -7.90 -1.18 -7.93
N PRO A 97 -8.83 -1.15 -8.92
CA PRO A 97 -9.69 0.00 -9.13
C PRO A 97 -10.66 0.13 -7.96
N ASN A 98 -10.90 1.36 -7.52
CA ASN A 98 -11.98 1.65 -6.58
C ASN A 98 -13.29 1.83 -7.37
N PRO A 99 -14.29 0.95 -7.23
CA PRO A 99 -15.51 1.01 -8.05
C PRO A 99 -16.32 2.29 -7.86
N LYS A 100 -16.17 2.98 -6.72
CA LYS A 100 -16.87 4.26 -6.48
C LYS A 100 -16.35 5.41 -7.34
N VAL A 101 -15.13 5.28 -7.86
CA VAL A 101 -14.46 6.35 -8.63
C VAL A 101 -14.15 5.94 -10.06
N ALA A 102 -14.22 4.64 -10.38
CA ALA A 102 -13.92 4.10 -11.70
C ALA A 102 -14.95 3.03 -12.13
N GLY A 103 -15.18 2.92 -13.44
CA GLY A 103 -16.15 1.99 -14.02
C GLY A 103 -17.60 2.45 -13.83
N GLU A 104 -18.54 1.57 -14.16
CA GLU A 104 -19.98 1.85 -14.21
C GLU A 104 -20.60 2.35 -12.89
N LYS A 105 -19.96 2.04 -11.76
CA LYS A 105 -20.40 2.48 -10.43
C LYS A 105 -19.98 3.90 -10.06
N SER A 106 -19.20 4.57 -10.93
CA SER A 106 -18.82 5.96 -10.76
C SER A 106 -19.88 6.89 -11.35
N ASN A 107 -20.27 7.93 -10.60
CA ASN A 107 -21.19 8.96 -11.11
C ASN A 107 -20.64 9.74 -12.33
N PHE A 108 -19.33 9.63 -12.60
CA PHE A 108 -18.68 10.25 -13.76
C PHE A 108 -18.48 9.28 -14.93
N TRP A 109 -19.02 8.06 -14.86
CA TRP A 109 -18.88 7.08 -15.93
C TRP A 109 -19.62 7.52 -17.19
N LYS A 110 -18.93 7.43 -18.33
CA LYS A 110 -19.46 7.82 -19.65
C LYS A 110 -19.36 6.66 -20.65
N GLY A 111 -19.62 5.43 -20.23
CA GLY A 111 -19.63 4.27 -21.14
C GLY A 111 -18.25 3.84 -21.66
N GLY A 112 -17.17 4.07 -20.92
CA GLY A 112 -15.85 3.53 -21.29
C GLY A 112 -15.09 4.28 -22.39
N ILE A 113 -15.48 5.51 -22.71
CA ILE A 113 -14.89 6.38 -23.75
C ILE A 113 -13.44 6.85 -23.50
N SER A 114 -12.71 6.23 -22.58
CA SER A 114 -11.33 6.60 -22.28
C SER A 114 -10.42 6.27 -23.48
N LYS A 115 -9.55 7.22 -23.86
CA LYS A 115 -8.55 7.02 -24.91
C LYS A 115 -7.56 5.93 -24.53
N GLU A 116 -7.02 5.22 -25.51
CA GLU A 116 -6.10 4.09 -25.29
C GLU A 116 -4.88 4.48 -24.44
N ASN A 117 -4.25 5.62 -24.75
CA ASN A 117 -3.12 6.12 -23.96
C ASN A 117 -3.48 6.34 -22.48
N GLN A 118 -4.72 6.74 -22.20
CA GLN A 118 -5.18 6.92 -20.83
C GLN A 118 -5.44 5.58 -20.14
N LYS A 119 -5.99 4.59 -20.87
CA LYS A 119 -6.16 3.22 -20.37
C LYS A 119 -4.82 2.62 -19.96
N VAL A 120 -3.81 2.73 -20.83
CA VAL A 120 -2.45 2.25 -20.55
C VAL A 120 -1.85 3.00 -19.35
N LYS A 121 -1.94 4.33 -19.29
CA LYS A 121 -1.41 5.09 -18.14
C LYS A 121 -2.10 4.74 -16.80
N ASN A 122 -3.35 4.30 -16.86
CA ASN A 122 -4.12 3.85 -15.69
C ASN A 122 -3.94 2.35 -15.40
N SER A 123 -3.16 1.61 -16.21
CA SER A 123 -2.97 0.18 -16.04
C SER A 123 -2.01 -0.16 -14.90
N LEU A 124 -2.11 -1.40 -14.39
CA LEU A 124 -1.18 -1.92 -13.41
C LEU A 124 0.25 -1.97 -13.97
N ASP A 125 0.42 -2.36 -15.23
CA ASP A 125 1.73 -2.46 -15.88
C ASP A 125 2.44 -1.12 -15.93
N TYR A 126 1.71 -0.03 -16.22
CA TYR A 126 2.26 1.31 -16.20
C TYR A 126 2.67 1.73 -14.79
N ALA A 127 1.83 1.46 -13.78
CA ALA A 127 2.18 1.75 -12.39
C ALA A 127 3.43 0.96 -11.94
N GLN A 128 3.56 -0.31 -12.34
CA GLN A 128 4.73 -1.14 -12.08
C GLN A 128 5.98 -0.61 -12.80
N PHE A 129 5.85 -0.21 -14.07
CA PHE A 129 6.91 0.42 -14.84
C PHE A 129 7.47 1.66 -14.11
N ILE A 130 6.60 2.59 -13.70
CA ILE A 130 7.00 3.80 -12.96
C ILE A 130 7.76 3.43 -11.69
N ARG A 131 7.21 2.47 -10.92
CA ARG A 131 7.83 1.99 -9.67
C ARG A 131 9.21 1.38 -9.91
N GLN A 132 9.36 0.55 -10.95
CA GLN A 132 10.63 -0.11 -11.26
C GLN A 132 11.68 0.88 -11.74
N VAL A 133 11.30 1.89 -12.52
CA VAL A 133 12.22 2.98 -12.91
C VAL A 133 12.70 3.75 -11.68
N TYR A 134 11.80 4.12 -10.77
CA TYR A 134 12.21 4.78 -9.51
C TYR A 134 13.11 3.91 -8.64
N LEU A 135 12.83 2.61 -8.53
CA LEU A 135 13.67 1.69 -7.77
C LEU A 135 15.07 1.57 -8.39
N ARG A 136 15.16 1.41 -9.72
CA ARG A 136 16.43 1.37 -10.47
C ARG A 136 17.25 2.64 -10.22
N ASP A 137 16.60 3.80 -10.32
CA ASP A 137 17.24 5.11 -10.19
C ASP A 137 17.39 5.53 -8.72
N LYS A 138 17.07 4.66 -7.75
CA LYS A 138 17.11 4.93 -6.30
C LYS A 138 16.41 6.24 -5.93
N TYR A 139 15.24 6.49 -6.54
CA TYR A 139 14.46 7.72 -6.38
C TYR A 139 15.29 9.00 -6.57
N THR A 140 16.22 8.98 -7.54
CA THR A 140 17.15 10.08 -7.79
C THR A 140 16.95 10.63 -9.20
N CYS A 141 16.83 11.95 -9.31
CA CYS A 141 16.81 12.63 -10.60
C CYS A 141 18.14 12.38 -11.33
N ILE A 142 18.09 11.76 -12.51
CA ILE A 142 19.32 11.40 -13.23
C ILE A 142 20.09 12.63 -13.72
N LYS A 143 19.41 13.72 -14.07
CA LYS A 143 20.03 14.96 -14.54
C LYS A 143 20.75 15.75 -13.43
N CYS A 144 20.05 16.04 -12.32
CA CYS A 144 20.57 16.95 -11.30
C CYS A 144 20.94 16.26 -9.98
N LYS A 145 20.83 14.93 -9.92
CA LYS A 145 21.16 14.08 -8.75
C LYS A 145 20.37 14.38 -7.47
N GLN A 146 19.27 15.14 -7.56
CA GLN A 146 18.37 15.34 -6.43
C GLN A 146 17.71 14.01 -6.03
N VAL A 147 17.82 13.63 -4.76
CA VAL A 147 17.13 12.46 -4.19
C VAL A 147 15.76 12.88 -3.66
N GLY A 148 14.73 12.14 -4.04
CA GLY A 148 13.35 12.35 -3.57
C GLY A 148 12.70 13.65 -4.04
N GLY A 149 11.61 14.03 -3.36
CA GLY A 149 10.77 15.18 -3.70
C GLY A 149 9.78 14.89 -4.84
N LYS A 150 9.42 15.92 -5.61
CA LYS A 150 8.51 15.79 -6.76
C LYS A 150 9.27 15.24 -7.97
N LEU A 151 9.23 13.92 -8.14
CA LEU A 151 9.84 13.19 -9.25
C LEU A 151 8.78 12.74 -10.25
N ASN A 152 9.18 12.63 -11.52
CA ASN A 152 8.41 12.07 -12.63
C ASN A 152 9.31 11.08 -13.38
N VAL A 153 8.71 10.04 -13.94
CA VAL A 153 9.36 9.22 -14.97
C VAL A 153 9.03 9.84 -16.32
N HIS A 154 10.07 10.17 -17.08
CA HIS A 154 9.95 10.60 -18.46
C HIS A 154 10.19 9.42 -19.40
N HIS A 155 9.45 9.36 -20.51
CA HIS A 155 9.69 8.40 -21.58
C HIS A 155 10.77 8.92 -22.53
N ILE A 156 11.86 8.17 -22.69
CA ILE A 156 13.00 8.56 -23.56
C ILE A 156 12.55 8.62 -25.02
N GLU A 157 11.89 7.57 -25.50
CA GLU A 157 11.16 7.52 -26.75
C GLU A 157 9.68 7.80 -26.51
N ASN A 158 9.08 8.62 -27.38
CA ASN A 158 7.75 9.15 -27.15
C ASN A 158 6.67 8.07 -26.91
N PHE A 159 5.94 8.22 -25.81
CA PHE A 159 4.87 7.30 -25.39
C PHE A 159 3.78 7.07 -26.45
N SER A 160 3.42 8.11 -27.21
CA SER A 160 2.32 8.02 -28.17
C SER A 160 2.74 7.30 -29.45
N GLN A 161 4.02 7.35 -29.80
CA GLN A 161 4.55 6.85 -31.07
C GLN A 161 5.08 5.42 -30.97
N VAL A 162 5.79 5.10 -29.87
CA VAL A 162 6.42 3.80 -29.70
C VAL A 162 5.66 2.97 -28.67
N VAL A 163 4.58 2.33 -29.13
CA VAL A 163 3.63 1.58 -28.27
C VAL A 163 4.34 0.47 -27.48
N GLU A 164 5.24 -0.26 -28.13
CA GLU A 164 5.97 -1.40 -27.56
C GLU A 164 6.88 -1.01 -26.38
N LYS A 165 7.33 0.24 -26.34
CA LYS A 165 8.26 0.73 -25.31
C LYS A 165 7.58 1.49 -24.17
N ARG A 166 6.24 1.56 -24.14
CA ARG A 166 5.47 2.33 -23.13
C ARG A 166 5.76 1.93 -21.68
N THR A 167 6.01 0.64 -21.46
CA THR A 167 6.26 0.04 -20.13
C THR A 167 7.65 -0.60 -20.04
N CYS A 168 8.51 -0.40 -21.06
CA CYS A 168 9.88 -0.89 -21.03
C CYS A 168 10.71 -0.05 -20.05
N ILE A 169 11.29 -0.67 -19.02
CA ILE A 169 12.04 0.02 -17.95
C ILE A 169 13.17 0.89 -18.53
N SER A 170 13.87 0.42 -19.57
CA SER A 170 14.96 1.16 -20.22
C SER A 170 14.47 2.42 -20.94
N ASN A 171 13.20 2.48 -21.33
CA ASN A 171 12.57 3.66 -21.93
C ASN A 171 12.10 4.69 -20.89
N GLY A 172 12.24 4.40 -19.59
CA GLY A 172 11.92 5.33 -18.50
C GLY A 172 13.17 5.92 -17.86
N ILE A 173 13.12 7.22 -17.54
CA ILE A 173 14.17 7.90 -16.78
C ILE A 173 13.58 8.78 -15.68
N THR A 174 14.13 8.68 -14.47
CA THR A 174 13.69 9.50 -13.33
C THR A 174 14.22 10.93 -13.45
N MET A 175 13.31 11.91 -13.43
CA MET A 175 13.64 13.35 -13.38
C MET A 175 12.83 14.07 -12.30
N CYS A 176 13.44 15.05 -11.64
CA CYS A 176 12.67 15.98 -10.80
C CYS A 176 11.80 16.88 -11.68
N LEU A 177 10.73 17.44 -11.10
CA LEU A 177 9.78 18.29 -11.82
C LEU A 177 10.45 19.44 -12.57
N LYS A 178 11.51 20.04 -12.00
CA LYS A 178 12.27 21.14 -12.61
C LYS A 178 13.02 20.69 -13.88
N CYS A 179 13.77 19.58 -13.80
CA CYS A 179 14.47 19.02 -14.96
C CYS A 179 13.49 18.53 -16.03
N HIS A 180 12.43 17.84 -15.62
CA HIS A 180 11.39 17.36 -16.52
C HIS A 180 10.74 18.50 -17.33
N ARG A 181 10.40 19.61 -16.68
CA ARG A 181 9.86 20.80 -17.35
C ARG A 181 10.87 21.47 -18.28
N LYS A 182 12.15 21.55 -17.88
CA LYS A 182 13.21 22.11 -18.73
C LYS A 182 13.42 21.29 -20.00
N PHE A 183 13.38 19.96 -19.90
CA PHE A 183 13.44 19.08 -21.07
C PHE A 183 12.31 19.41 -22.05
N HIS A 184 11.06 19.43 -21.59
CA HIS A 184 9.92 19.76 -22.45
C HIS A 184 9.92 21.20 -22.95
N LYS A 185 10.53 22.14 -22.21
CA LYS A 185 10.74 23.51 -22.69
C LYS A 185 11.71 23.56 -23.88
N LYS A 186 12.72 22.68 -23.90
CA LYS A 186 13.72 22.62 -24.97
C LYS A 186 13.25 21.81 -26.19
N TYR A 187 12.64 20.63 -25.97
CA TYR A 187 12.33 19.67 -27.03
C TYR A 187 10.83 19.44 -27.28
N GLY A 188 9.94 20.12 -26.54
CA GLY A 188 8.50 19.93 -26.64
C GLY A 188 8.02 18.61 -26.00
N TYR A 189 6.76 18.25 -26.25
CA TYR A 189 6.08 17.07 -25.67
C TYR A 189 5.92 15.89 -26.64
N GLN A 190 6.31 16.07 -27.90
CA GLN A 190 6.10 15.13 -28.99
C GLN A 190 7.45 14.82 -29.65
N ASN A 191 7.53 13.68 -30.33
CA ASN A 191 8.71 13.29 -31.13
C ASN A 191 10.02 13.20 -30.32
N ASN A 192 9.93 12.96 -29.01
CA ASN A 192 11.11 12.79 -28.16
C ASN A 192 11.81 11.45 -28.43
N ASN A 193 13.13 11.49 -28.46
CA ASN A 193 13.99 10.36 -28.78
C ASN A 193 15.24 10.31 -27.90
N ASN A 194 15.99 9.21 -28.02
CA ASN A 194 17.18 8.96 -27.21
C ASN A 194 18.29 10.01 -27.40
N LEU A 195 18.51 10.51 -28.63
CA LEU A 195 19.54 11.51 -28.91
C LEU A 195 19.28 12.81 -28.13
N GLN A 196 18.04 13.31 -28.15
CA GLN A 196 17.65 14.49 -27.38
C GLN A 196 17.84 14.28 -25.87
N MET A 197 17.51 13.09 -25.37
CA MET A 197 17.69 12.76 -23.96
C MET A 197 19.18 12.76 -23.58
N GLN A 198 20.04 12.12 -24.38
CA GLN A 198 21.48 12.09 -24.14
C GLN A 198 22.08 13.51 -24.16
N GLU A 199 21.73 14.30 -25.17
CA GLU A 199 22.15 15.70 -25.28
C GLU A 199 21.72 16.52 -24.04
N TYR A 200 20.49 16.30 -23.54
CA TYR A 200 19.99 16.97 -22.35
C TYR A 200 20.70 16.54 -21.06
N LEU A 201 21.12 15.28 -20.96
CA LEU A 201 21.81 14.78 -19.77
C LEU A 201 23.25 15.31 -19.69
N ILE A 202 23.92 15.45 -20.83
CA ILE A 202 25.28 15.98 -20.93
C ILE A 202 25.32 17.49 -20.62
N ASN A 203 24.39 18.26 -21.18
CA ASN A 203 24.33 19.73 -21.05
C ASN A 203 23.40 20.18 -19.92
#